data_AF-A0A0B4N1B2-F1
#
_entry.id   AF-A0A0B4N1B2-F1
#
_cell.length_a   1.000
_cell.length_b   1.000
_cell.length_c   1.000
_cell.angle_alpha   90.00
_cell.angle_beta   90.00
_cell.angle_gamma   90.00
#
_symmetry.space_group_name_H-M   'P 1'
#
loop_
_entity.id
_entity.type
_entity.pdbx_description
1 polymer ?
#
loop_
_entity_poly.entity_id
_entity_poly.type
_entity_poly.pdbx_seq_one_letter_code
_entity_poly.pdbx_strand_id
1 'polypeptide(L)'
;MNKGHAVRLIQDQLFEQFALSPRVLLETHNLEAAKGIAARTGSVLLMPRSFVSDASPDRARIHIYPLRHSEFNYKFFICCRKDTHLTRYEQDLISIVNRRMQAFRME
;
A
#
# COMPACT_ATOMS: atom_id res chain seq x y z
N MET A 1 5.11 0.72 -10.20
CA MET A 1 5.50 1.70 -9.17
C MET A 1 6.98 2.05 -9.37
N ASN A 2 7.41 3.26 -9.02
CA ASN A 2 8.82 3.66 -9.15
C ASN A 2 9.70 2.99 -8.08
N LYS A 3 11.00 2.89 -8.37
CA LYS A 3 12.02 2.39 -7.42
C LYS A 3 12.01 3.25 -6.15
N GLY A 4 12.12 2.61 -4.99
CA GLY A 4 12.01 3.25 -3.66
C GLY A 4 10.62 3.18 -3.02
N HIS A 5 9.57 2.85 -3.79
CA HIS A 5 8.25 2.58 -3.22
C HIS A 5 8.18 1.17 -2.64
N ALA A 6 7.64 0.97 -1.43
CA ALA A 6 7.57 -0.36 -0.79
C ALA A 6 6.86 -1.41 -1.66
N VAL A 7 5.76 -1.01 -2.33
CA VAL A 7 5.06 -1.87 -3.30
C VAL A 7 5.97 -2.31 -4.44
N ARG A 8 6.87 -1.44 -4.93
CA ARG A 8 7.82 -1.79 -6.00
C ARG A 8 8.81 -2.85 -5.52
N LEU A 9 9.35 -2.71 -4.31
CA LEU A 9 10.25 -3.70 -3.72
C LEU A 9 9.60 -5.09 -3.68
N ILE A 10 8.33 -5.16 -3.25
CA ILE A 10 7.58 -6.42 -3.19
C ILE A 10 7.29 -6.97 -4.59
N GLN A 11 6.96 -6.10 -5.56
CA GLN A 11 6.78 -6.50 -6.96
C GLN A 11 8.05 -7.17 -7.49
N ASP A 12 9.21 -6.51 -7.33
CA ASP A 12 10.49 -7.02 -7.83
C ASP A 12 10.85 -8.35 -7.16
N GLN A 13 10.67 -8.47 -5.84
CA GLN A 13 10.89 -9.73 -5.10
C GLN A 13 10.01 -10.88 -5.60
N LEU A 14 8.72 -10.63 -5.82
CA LEU A 14 7.81 -11.64 -6.35
C LEU A 14 8.17 -12.03 -7.78
N PHE A 15 8.56 -11.07 -8.62
CA PHE A 15 8.96 -11.38 -9.99
C PHE A 15 10.22 -12.23 -10.03
N GLU A 16 11.20 -11.93 -9.18
CA GLU A 16 12.41 -12.74 -9.04
C GLU A 16 12.09 -14.14 -8.50
N GLN A 17 11.35 -14.24 -7.39
CA GLN A 17 11.01 -15.51 -6.73
C GLN A 17 10.29 -16.49 -7.67
N PHE A 18 9.41 -15.98 -8.53
CA PHE A 18 8.61 -16.80 -9.44
C PHE A 18 9.12 -16.78 -10.89
N ALA A 19 10.33 -16.26 -11.13
CA ALA A 19 10.95 -16.13 -12.45
C ALA A 19 10.03 -15.46 -13.50
N LEU A 20 9.28 -14.44 -13.07
CA LEU A 20 8.40 -13.65 -13.93
C LEU A 20 9.17 -12.47 -14.53
N SER A 21 8.92 -12.20 -15.81
CA SER A 21 9.45 -11.01 -16.50
C SER A 21 8.33 -10.25 -17.20
N PRO A 22 7.40 -9.62 -16.44
CA PRO A 22 6.26 -8.91 -17.02
C PRO A 22 6.71 -7.64 -17.75
N ARG A 23 6.03 -7.30 -18.85
CA ARG A 23 6.23 -6.01 -19.53
C ARG A 23 5.69 -4.88 -18.65
N VAL A 24 6.56 -3.93 -18.32
CA VAL A 24 6.16 -2.74 -17.56
C VAL A 24 5.44 -1.75 -18.49
N LEU A 25 4.16 -1.51 -18.24
CA LEU A 25 3.38 -0.51 -18.96
C LEU A 25 3.66 0.92 -18.46
N LEU A 26 3.75 1.09 -17.13
CA LEU A 26 3.89 2.38 -16.48
C LEU A 26 4.67 2.27 -15.16
N GLU A 27 5.60 3.18 -14.96
CA GLU A 27 6.18 3.48 -13.66
C GLU A 27 5.65 4.84 -13.16
N THR A 28 5.08 4.86 -11.96
CA THR A 28 4.60 6.08 -11.31
C THR A 28 4.70 5.95 -9.79
N HIS A 29 4.74 7.10 -9.10
CA HIS A 29 4.57 7.20 -7.64
C HIS A 29 3.11 7.38 -7.22
N ASN A 30 2.20 7.67 -8.16
CA ASN A 30 0.79 7.89 -7.87
C ASN A 30 0.01 6.58 -8.01
N LEU A 31 -0.31 5.96 -6.86
CA LEU A 31 -1.02 4.69 -6.81
C LEU A 31 -2.46 4.78 -7.35
N GLU A 32 -3.14 5.91 -7.14
CA GLU A 32 -4.50 6.13 -7.63
C GLU A 32 -4.52 6.26 -9.16
N ALA A 33 -3.55 6.97 -9.75
CA ALA A 33 -3.38 7.03 -11.20
C ALA A 33 -3.07 5.64 -11.79
N ALA A 34 -2.17 4.88 -11.15
CA ALA A 34 -1.85 3.51 -11.58
C ALA A 34 -3.08 2.60 -11.55
N LYS A 35 -3.92 2.69 -10.51
CA LYS A 35 -5.16 1.94 -10.38
C LYS A 35 -6.14 2.25 -11.53
N GLY A 36 -6.37 3.53 -11.81
CA GLY A 36 -7.27 3.95 -12.89
C GLY A 36 -6.76 3.53 -14.28
N ILE A 37 -5.45 3.59 -14.51
CA ILE A 37 -4.83 3.13 -15.76
C ILE A 37 -4.96 1.61 -15.90
N ALA A 38 -4.70 0.85 -14.83
CA ALA A 38 -4.84 -0.60 -14.85
C ALA A 38 -6.27 -1.04 -15.17
N ALA A 39 -7.26 -0.40 -14.54
CA ALA A 39 -8.67 -0.68 -14.79
C ALA A 39 -9.11 -0.42 -16.24
N ARG A 40 -8.49 0.54 -16.94
CA ARG A 40 -8.87 0.94 -18.31
C ARG A 40 -8.09 0.23 -19.41
N THR A 41 -6.89 -0.25 -19.11
CA THR A 41 -5.99 -0.87 -20.10
C THR A 41 -6.00 -2.40 -20.04
N GLY A 42 -6.63 -3.00 -19.02
CA GLY A 42 -6.57 -4.43 -18.77
C GLY A 42 -5.21 -4.89 -18.24
N SER A 43 -4.33 -3.97 -17.84
CA SER A 43 -3.06 -4.31 -17.18
C SER A 43 -3.27 -4.70 -15.71
N VAL A 44 -2.29 -5.38 -15.13
CA VAL A 44 -2.33 -5.78 -13.71
C VAL A 44 -1.54 -4.82 -12.81
N LEU A 45 -2.03 -4.62 -11.59
CA LEU A 45 -1.38 -3.81 -10.56
C LEU A 45 -1.30 -4.60 -9.24
N LEU A 46 -0.10 -4.65 -8.65
CA LEU A 46 0.06 -5.06 -7.26
C LEU A 46 -0.11 -3.85 -6.34
N MET A 47 -0.93 -3.95 -5.31
CA MET A 47 -1.19 -2.86 -4.36
C MET A 47 -1.65 -3.37 -2.99
N PRO A 48 -1.47 -2.60 -1.90
CA PRO A 48 -2.02 -2.95 -0.60
C PRO A 48 -3.55 -2.94 -0.61
N ARG A 49 -4.18 -3.85 0.14
CA ARG A 49 -5.64 -3.99 0.21
C ARG A 49 -6.35 -2.72 0.67
N SER A 50 -5.73 -1.93 1.54
CA SER A 50 -6.30 -0.67 2.08
C SER A 50 -6.56 0.41 1.02
N PHE A 51 -5.90 0.34 -0.14
CA PHE A 51 -6.13 1.26 -1.25
C PHE A 51 -7.22 0.79 -2.21
N VAL A 52 -7.81 -0.38 -1.95
CA VAL A 52 -9.03 -0.82 -2.61
C VAL A 52 -10.22 -0.27 -1.84
N SER A 53 -10.96 0.62 -2.47
CA SER A 53 -12.26 1.08 -1.97
C SER A 53 -13.38 0.57 -2.87
N ASP A 54 -14.43 0.03 -2.26
CA ASP A 54 -15.65 -0.36 -2.97
C ASP A 54 -16.39 0.86 -3.54
N ALA A 55 -16.14 2.06 -3.02
CA ALA A 55 -16.68 3.32 -3.55
C ALA A 55 -15.91 3.86 -4.77
N SER A 56 -14.85 3.18 -5.24
CA SER A 56 -14.10 3.69 -6.39
C SER A 56 -14.91 3.61 -7.69
N PRO A 57 -14.88 4.64 -8.56
CA PRO A 57 -15.64 4.64 -9.81
C PRO A 57 -15.23 3.51 -10.77
N ASP A 58 -13.99 3.03 -10.64
CA ASP A 58 -13.46 1.94 -11.45
C ASP A 58 -13.75 0.55 -10.83
N ARG A 59 -14.45 0.45 -9.68
CA ARG A 59 -14.64 -0.81 -8.94
C ARG A 59 -15.29 -1.91 -9.77
N ALA A 60 -16.28 -1.56 -10.58
CA ALA A 60 -16.99 -2.50 -11.46
C ALA A 60 -16.12 -3.05 -12.61
N ARG A 61 -14.96 -2.41 -12.88
CA ARG A 61 -14.04 -2.76 -13.97
C ARG A 61 -12.83 -3.55 -13.51
N ILE A 62 -12.68 -3.78 -12.20
CA ILE A 62 -11.51 -4.43 -11.64
C ILE A 62 -11.87 -5.76 -10.98
N HIS A 63 -11.05 -6.77 -11.27
CA HIS A 63 -11.02 -8.01 -10.51
C HIS A 63 -9.89 -7.94 -9.49
N ILE A 64 -10.15 -8.44 -8.29
CA ILE A 64 -9.21 -8.40 -7.18
C ILE A 64 -8.85 -9.82 -6.82
N TYR A 65 -7.56 -10.12 -6.90
CA TYR A 65 -7.01 -11.42 -6.60
C TYR A 65 -6.08 -11.28 -5.39
N PRO A 66 -6.51 -11.74 -4.19
CA PRO A 66 -5.63 -11.79 -3.04
C PRO A 66 -4.42 -12.69 -3.32
N LEU A 67 -3.22 -12.22 -2.99
CA LEU A 67 -2.03 -13.07 -3.07
C LEU A 67 -2.06 -14.13 -1.97
N ARG A 68 -1.81 -15.39 -2.34
CA ARG A 68 -1.70 -16.49 -1.36
C ARG A 68 -0.37 -16.37 -0.62
N HIS A 69 -0.38 -16.58 0.70
CA HIS A 69 0.81 -16.54 1.56
C HIS A 69 1.56 -15.19 1.51
N SER A 70 0.88 -14.08 1.22
CA SER A 70 1.51 -12.77 1.32
C SER A 70 1.69 -12.41 2.80
N GLU A 71 2.78 -12.87 3.41
CA GLU A 71 3.23 -12.43 4.73
C GLU A 71 3.69 -10.96 4.74
N PHE A 72 3.43 -10.22 3.66
CA PHE A 72 3.60 -8.78 3.53
C PHE A 72 2.58 -8.04 4.41
N ASN A 73 2.68 -8.27 5.71
CA ASN A 73 2.04 -7.51 6.77
C ASN A 73 2.75 -6.17 6.84
N TYR A 74 2.16 -5.17 6.20
CA TYR A 74 2.61 -3.78 6.35
C TYR A 74 2.47 -3.39 7.82
N LYS A 75 3.62 -3.27 8.51
CA LYS A 75 3.69 -2.67 9.83
C LYS A 75 3.86 -1.17 9.65
N PHE A 76 2.87 -0.41 10.09
CA PHE A 76 2.96 1.05 10.16
C PHE A 76 3.61 1.45 11.47
N PHE A 77 4.54 2.39 11.40
CA PHE A 77 5.26 2.90 12.56
C PHE A 77 5.11 4.42 12.61
N ILE A 78 4.90 4.94 13.81
CA ILE A 78 5.11 6.36 14.07
C ILE A 78 6.57 6.51 14.48
N CYS A 79 7.33 7.31 13.74
CA CYS A 79 8.76 7.48 13.94
C CYS A 79 9.07 8.93 14.33
N CYS A 80 9.92 9.10 15.34
CA CYS A 80 10.52 10.37 15.73
C CYS A 80 12.03 10.22 15.82
N ARG A 81 12.77 11.32 15.71
CA ARG A 81 14.22 11.29 15.90
C ARG A 81 14.50 10.99 17.38
N LYS A 82 15.42 10.05 17.63
CA LYS A 82 15.70 9.47 18.96
C LYS A 82 15.88 10.50 20.07
N ASP A 83 16.54 11.62 19.75
CA ASP A 83 16.89 12.66 20.73
C ASP A 83 16.04 13.94 20.59
N THR A 84 14.84 13.83 20.00
CA THR A 84 13.91 14.95 19.90
C THR A 84 12.89 14.91 21.03
N HIS A 85 12.79 16.01 21.78
CA HIS A 85 11.70 16.20 22.73
C HIS A 85 10.39 16.45 21.96
N LEU A 86 9.41 15.58 22.15
CA LEU A 86 8.09 15.75 21.54
C LEU A 86 7.31 16.84 22.28
N THR A 87 6.80 17.81 21.53
CA THR A 87 5.85 18.80 22.03
C THR A 87 4.57 18.12 22.55
N ARG A 88 3.81 18.84 23.38
CA ARG A 88 2.53 18.33 23.88
C ARG A 88 1.57 17.93 22.75
N TYR A 89 1.52 18.74 21.69
CA TYR A 89 0.69 18.47 20.52
C TYR A 89 1.08 17.14 19.83
N GLU A 90 2.37 16.88 19.63
CA GLU A 90 2.84 15.64 19.00
C GLU A 90 2.51 14.41 19.87
N GLN A 91 2.67 14.52 21.19
CA GLN A 91 2.31 13.46 22.12
C GLN A 91 0.80 13.17 22.08
N ASP A 92 -0.01 14.23 22.07
CA ASP A 92 -1.47 14.10 22.00
C ASP A 92 -1.90 13.47 20.67
N LEU A 93 -1.27 13.85 19.54
CA LEU A 93 -1.50 13.23 18.24
C LEU A 93 -1.19 11.73 18.25
N ILE A 94 -0.02 11.33 18.79
CA ILE A 94 0.37 9.92 18.93
C ILE A 94 -0.67 9.15 19.76
N SER A 95 -1.14 9.74 20.87
CA SER A 95 -2.15 9.15 21.74
C SER A 95 -3.48 8.92 21.00
N ILE A 96 -3.93 9.90 20.22
CA ILE A 96 -5.16 9.80 19.41
C ILE A 96 -5.03 8.68 18.37
N VAL A 97 -3.92 8.66 17.62
CA VAL A 97 -3.67 7.63 16.59
C VAL A 97 -3.65 6.24 17.22
N ASN A 98 -2.92 6.05 18.32
CA ASN A 98 -2.84 4.76 19.02
C ASN A 98 -4.21 4.28 19.48
N ARG A 99 -5.03 5.17 20.05
CA ARG A 99 -6.39 4.82 20.48
C ARG A 99 -7.28 4.39 19.31
N ARG A 100 -7.20 5.10 18.18
CA ARG A 100 -7.96 4.76 16.96
C ARG A 100 -7.51 3.43 16.36
N MET A 101 -6.21 3.17 16.31
CA MET A 101 -5.66 1.93 15.77
C MET A 101 -5.98 0.71 16.65
N GLN A 102 -6.12 0.88 17.97
CA GLN A 102 -6.57 -0.19 18.86
C GLN A 102 -8.05 -0.55 18.63
N ALA A 103 -8.92 0.44 18.44
CA ALA A 103 -10.32 0.20 18.14
C ALA A 103 -10.51 -0.56 16.81
N PHE A 104 -9.74 -0.19 15.78
CA PHE A 104 -9.77 -0.85 14.47
C PHE A 104 -9.27 -2.30 14.48
N ARG A 105 -8.55 -2.74 15.54
CA ARG A 105 -8.08 -4.13 15.69
C ARG A 105 -9.11 -5.04 16.37
N MET A 106 -10.20 -4.50 16.92
CA MET A 106 -11.26 -5.26 17.59
C MET A 106 -12.52 -5.46 16.72
N GLU A 107 -12.53 -4.93 15.50
CA GLU A 107 -13.55 -5.14 14.46
C GLU A 107 -13.05 -6.17 13.44
#